data_AF-A0A1E5LFP7-F1
#
_entry.id   AF-A0A1E5LFP7-F1
#
_cell.length_a   1.000
_cell.length_b   1.000
_cell.length_c   1.000
_cell.angle_alpha   90.00
_cell.angle_beta   90.00
_cell.angle_gamma   90.00
#
_symmetry.space_group_name_H-M   'P 1'
#
loop_
_entity.id
_entity.type
_entity.pdbx_description
1 polymer ?
#
loop_
_entity_poly.entity_id
_entity_poly.type
_entity_poly.pdbx_seq_one_letter_code
_entity_poly.pdbx_strand_id
1 'polypeptide(L)'
;MNYPFTLLIWGYVITIFDFRINGFNIVFDSIGWIMVAFAIAKLPNIRSFTFAKRAAVIVVFLSLPEIFPQAYYEHNNMSASVTFIFTVITGLSQLLIMFIGVNLLSGFAELLKGKSDVTERLEKFKKTYLIVQTVVSFGLLARFVIFDEWLFLLVALVIIAWLFHIYLIFLFNRVKHVFKEVGHISPEA
;
A
#
# COMPACT_ATOMS: atom_id res chain seq x y z
N MET A 1 -2.01 16.93 -17.12
CA MET A 1 -2.91 15.84 -16.69
C MET A 1 -2.50 15.31 -15.32
N ASN A 2 -3.18 15.71 -14.23
CA ASN A 2 -2.86 15.27 -12.85
C ASN A 2 -3.73 14.10 -12.35
N TYR A 3 -4.54 13.55 -13.24
CA TYR A 3 -5.50 12.48 -12.94
C TYR A 3 -4.85 11.22 -12.36
N PRO A 4 -3.76 10.64 -12.93
CA PRO A 4 -3.22 9.38 -12.41
C PRO A 4 -2.69 9.51 -10.98
N PHE A 5 -1.97 10.59 -10.67
CA PHE A 5 -1.49 10.84 -9.30
C PHE A 5 -2.62 11.04 -8.30
N THR A 6 -3.69 11.73 -8.71
CA THR A 6 -4.84 11.97 -7.83
C THR A 6 -5.58 10.67 -7.54
N LEU A 7 -5.75 9.81 -8.56
CA LEU A 7 -6.32 8.48 -8.40
C LEU A 7 -5.44 7.58 -7.51
N LEU A 8 -4.11 7.64 -7.66
CA LEU A 8 -3.16 6.91 -6.82
C LEU A 8 -3.27 7.32 -5.35
N ILE A 9 -3.26 8.63 -5.08
CA ILE A 9 -3.34 9.19 -3.72
C ILE A 9 -4.65 8.78 -3.06
N TRP A 10 -5.79 8.99 -3.74
CA TRP A 10 -7.09 8.61 -3.18
C TRP A 10 -7.26 7.11 -3.02
N GLY A 11 -6.71 6.30 -3.93
CA GLY A 11 -6.68 4.85 -3.77
C GLY A 11 -5.98 4.44 -2.48
N TYR A 12 -4.78 4.99 -2.22
CA TYR A 12 -4.06 4.75 -0.97
C TYR A 12 -4.83 5.27 0.27
N VAL A 13 -5.42 6.46 0.20
CA VAL A 13 -6.23 7.00 1.31
C VAL A 13 -7.37 6.05 1.64
N ILE A 14 -8.11 5.56 0.64
CA ILE A 14 -9.20 4.60 0.86
C ILE A 14 -8.69 3.31 1.52
N THR A 15 -7.56 2.76 1.07
CA THR A 15 -7.02 1.51 1.64
C THR A 15 -6.41 1.66 3.04
N ILE A 16 -5.97 2.87 3.41
CA ILE A 16 -5.30 3.12 4.70
C ILE A 16 -6.29 3.53 5.78
N PHE A 17 -7.35 4.24 5.38
CA PHE A 17 -8.42 4.66 6.26
C PHE A 17 -9.59 3.71 6.08
N ASP A 18 -9.69 2.72 6.96
CA ASP A 18 -10.80 1.77 6.99
C ASP A 18 -12.10 2.50 7.37
N PHE A 19 -12.97 2.74 6.39
CA PHE A 19 -14.20 3.50 6.58
C PHE A 19 -15.34 2.58 7.01
N ARG A 20 -15.51 2.41 8.32
CA ARG A 20 -16.59 1.59 8.90
C ARG A 20 -17.51 2.38 9.82
N ILE A 21 -18.81 2.08 9.74
CA ILE A 21 -19.84 2.55 10.70
C ILE A 21 -20.55 1.33 11.25
N ASN A 22 -20.51 1.14 12.58
CA ASN A 22 -21.16 0.00 13.25
C ASN A 22 -20.78 -1.38 12.66
N GLY A 23 -19.52 -1.56 12.26
CA GLY A 23 -19.04 -2.80 11.62
C GLY A 23 -19.41 -2.95 10.15
N PHE A 24 -20.25 -2.08 9.59
CA PHE A 24 -20.52 -2.03 8.16
C PHE A 24 -19.40 -1.27 7.43
N ASN A 25 -18.77 -1.91 6.45
CA ASN A 25 -17.77 -1.28 5.61
C ASN A 25 -18.44 -0.39 4.55
N ILE A 26 -18.18 0.92 4.63
CA ILE A 26 -18.72 1.90 3.67
C ILE A 26 -17.95 1.82 2.35
N VAL A 27 -16.63 1.63 2.42
CA VAL A 27 -15.74 1.63 1.27
C VAL A 27 -14.77 0.47 1.39
N PHE A 28 -14.99 -0.56 0.58
CA PHE A 28 -14.12 -1.74 0.56
C PHE A 28 -12.71 -1.39 0.09
N ASP A 29 -11.70 -2.00 0.70
CA ASP A 29 -10.29 -1.80 0.32
C ASP A 29 -10.03 -2.18 -1.13
N SER A 30 -10.78 -3.16 -1.66
CA SER A 30 -10.76 -3.54 -3.07
C SER A 30 -10.99 -2.35 -4.01
N ILE A 31 -11.86 -1.40 -3.65
CA ILE A 31 -12.09 -0.17 -4.43
C ILE A 31 -10.82 0.69 -4.45
N GLY A 32 -10.18 0.86 -3.30
CA GLY A 32 -8.93 1.61 -3.21
C GLY A 32 -7.80 0.97 -4.02
N TRP A 33 -7.66 -0.36 -3.96
CA TRP A 33 -6.67 -1.09 -4.76
C TRP A 33 -6.97 -1.07 -6.27
N ILE A 34 -8.24 -1.08 -6.66
CA ILE A 34 -8.65 -0.88 -8.06
C ILE A 34 -8.20 0.50 -8.56
N MET A 35 -8.40 1.55 -7.75
CA MET A 35 -7.94 2.90 -8.07
C MET A 35 -6.41 2.97 -8.21
N VAL A 36 -5.67 2.34 -7.27
CA VAL A 36 -4.21 2.23 -7.34
C VAL A 36 -3.78 1.51 -8.63
N ALA A 37 -4.39 0.36 -8.97
CA ALA A 37 -4.05 -0.39 -10.16
C ALA A 37 -4.30 0.42 -11.46
N PHE A 38 -5.44 1.09 -11.56
CA PHE A 38 -5.75 1.97 -12.70
C PHE A 38 -4.84 3.19 -12.78
N ALA A 39 -4.44 3.76 -11.63
CA ALA A 39 -3.50 4.87 -11.60
C ALA A 39 -2.14 4.45 -12.14
N ILE A 40 -1.62 3.30 -11.69
CA ILE A 40 -0.32 2.77 -12.16
C ILE A 40 -0.38 2.40 -13.64
N ALA A 41 -1.51 1.87 -14.13
CA ALA A 41 -1.68 1.55 -15.54
C ALA A 41 -1.58 2.76 -16.48
N LYS A 42 -1.75 3.98 -15.95
CA LYS A 42 -1.61 5.25 -16.68
C LYS A 42 -0.21 5.89 -16.53
N LEU A 43 0.68 5.30 -15.73
CA LEU A 43 2.06 5.76 -15.61
C LEU A 43 2.91 5.25 -16.80
N PRO A 44 4.06 5.90 -17.09
CA PRO A 44 4.98 5.45 -18.15
C PRO A 44 5.39 4.00 -17.98
N ASN A 45 5.79 3.36 -19.09
CA ASN A 45 6.18 1.95 -19.10
C ASN A 45 7.59 1.72 -18.53
N ILE A 46 7.75 2.00 -17.23
CA ILE A 46 8.94 1.70 -16.45
C ILE A 46 8.77 0.33 -15.80
N ARG A 47 9.85 -0.46 -15.76
CA ARG A 47 9.83 -1.84 -15.24
C ARG A 47 9.24 -1.92 -13.83
N SER A 48 9.60 -1.00 -12.94
CA SER A 48 9.08 -0.95 -11.58
C SER A 48 7.57 -0.70 -11.53
N PHE A 49 7.03 0.21 -12.33
CA PHE A 49 5.57 0.41 -12.40
C PHE A 49 4.84 -0.81 -12.95
N THR A 50 5.44 -1.53 -13.91
CA THR A 50 4.87 -2.79 -14.40
C THR A 50 4.77 -3.84 -13.28
N PHE A 51 5.80 -3.96 -12.43
CA PHE A 51 5.74 -4.86 -11.27
C PHE A 51 4.73 -4.40 -10.22
N ALA A 52 4.68 -3.10 -9.90
CA ALA A 52 3.69 -2.54 -8.98
C ALA A 52 2.26 -2.79 -9.49
N LYS A 53 2.01 -2.62 -10.79
CA LYS A 53 0.69 -2.88 -11.41
C LYS A 53 0.26 -4.33 -11.23
N ARG A 54 1.14 -5.29 -11.54
CA ARG A 54 0.84 -6.72 -11.40
C ARG A 54 0.52 -7.07 -9.95
N ALA A 55 1.32 -6.58 -9.00
CA ALA A 55 1.06 -6.80 -7.59
C ALA A 55 -0.26 -6.15 -7.13
N ALA A 56 -0.54 -4.92 -7.57
CA ALA A 56 -1.80 -4.23 -7.24
C ALA A 56 -3.02 -5.01 -7.75
N VAL A 57 -2.97 -5.55 -8.97
CA VAL A 57 -4.04 -6.41 -9.50
C VAL A 57 -4.24 -7.67 -8.64
N ILE A 58 -3.16 -8.30 -8.17
CA ILE A 58 -3.27 -9.46 -7.27
C ILE A 58 -3.93 -9.05 -5.94
N VAL A 59 -3.52 -7.90 -5.36
CA VAL A 59 -4.11 -7.39 -4.11
C VAL A 59 -5.60 -7.05 -4.28
N VAL A 60 -6.04 -6.57 -5.45
CA VAL A 60 -7.47 -6.39 -5.75
C VAL A 60 -8.22 -7.71 -5.57
N PHE A 61 -7.71 -8.82 -6.10
CA PHE A 61 -8.37 -10.12 -5.93
C PHE A 61 -8.31 -10.63 -4.49
N LEU A 62 -7.19 -10.45 -3.81
CA LEU A 62 -7.03 -10.87 -2.41
C LEU A 62 -7.92 -10.08 -1.43
N SER A 63 -8.36 -8.88 -1.79
CA SER A 63 -9.25 -8.04 -0.98
C SER A 63 -10.74 -8.26 -1.27
N LEU A 64 -11.12 -9.03 -2.30
CA LEU A 64 -12.53 -9.34 -2.59
C LEU A 64 -13.26 -10.10 -1.46
N PRO A 65 -12.63 -11.02 -0.70
CA PRO A 65 -13.30 -11.70 0.40
C PRO A 65 -13.92 -10.76 1.44
N GLU A 66 -13.38 -9.55 1.60
CA GLU A 66 -13.89 -8.53 2.53
C GLU A 66 -15.27 -7.99 2.16
N ILE A 67 -15.70 -8.18 0.91
CA ILE A 67 -17.01 -7.74 0.42
C ILE A 67 -18.14 -8.60 1.01
N PHE A 68 -17.84 -9.85 1.40
CA PHE A 68 -18.85 -10.79 1.89
C PHE A 68 -19.05 -10.61 3.41
N PRO A 69 -20.23 -10.13 3.87
CA PRO A 69 -20.46 -9.82 5.29
C PRO A 69 -20.27 -11.02 6.22
N GLN A 70 -20.61 -12.22 5.76
CA GLN A 70 -20.43 -13.47 6.50
C GLN A 70 -18.98 -13.75 6.88
N ALA A 71 -18.01 -13.26 6.09
CA ALA A 71 -16.60 -13.39 6.42
C ALA A 71 -16.20 -12.59 7.68
N TYR A 72 -16.97 -11.55 8.05
CA TYR A 72 -16.65 -10.68 9.18
C TYR A 72 -17.48 -10.97 10.44
N TYR A 73 -18.76 -11.31 10.30
CA TYR A 73 -19.67 -11.51 11.44
C TYR A 73 -19.41 -12.81 12.23
N GLU A 74 -18.78 -13.81 11.61
CA GLU A 74 -18.51 -15.10 12.26
C GLU A 74 -17.05 -15.32 12.66
N HIS A 75 -16.17 -14.31 12.60
CA HIS A 75 -14.75 -14.52 12.87
C HIS A 75 -14.47 -15.19 14.24
N ASN A 76 -15.30 -14.91 15.25
CA ASN A 76 -15.20 -15.54 16.58
C ASN A 76 -15.72 -16.99 16.64
N ASN A 77 -16.47 -17.43 15.63
CA ASN A 77 -17.03 -18.79 15.51
C ASN A 77 -16.40 -19.57 14.34
N MET A 78 -15.41 -18.99 13.64
CA MET A 78 -14.71 -19.66 12.55
C MET A 78 -13.85 -20.81 13.07
N SER A 79 -13.79 -21.90 12.30
CA SER A 79 -12.85 -22.98 12.59
C SER A 79 -11.41 -22.48 12.46
N ALA A 80 -10.49 -23.09 13.23
CA ALA A 80 -9.09 -22.72 13.22
C ALA A 80 -8.47 -22.75 11.81
N SER A 81 -8.91 -23.66 10.95
CA SER A 81 -8.46 -23.76 9.55
C SER A 81 -8.85 -22.54 8.71
N VAL A 82 -10.07 -22.03 8.89
CA VAL A 82 -10.54 -20.84 8.17
C VAL A 82 -9.78 -19.61 8.65
N THR A 83 -9.61 -19.45 9.96
CA THR A 83 -8.81 -18.36 10.55
C THR A 83 -7.36 -18.37 10.06
N PHE A 84 -6.76 -19.55 9.93
CA PHE A 84 -5.42 -19.71 9.37
C PHE A 84 -5.35 -19.27 7.90
N ILE A 85 -6.32 -19.67 7.06
CA ILE A 85 -6.36 -19.26 5.64
C ILE A 85 -6.45 -17.73 5.51
N PHE A 86 -7.36 -17.09 6.25
CA PHE A 86 -7.50 -15.62 6.23
C PHE A 86 -6.21 -14.94 6.69
N THR A 87 -5.58 -15.46 7.74
CA THR A 87 -4.28 -14.97 8.23
C THR A 87 -3.22 -15.00 7.13
N VAL A 88 -3.10 -16.12 6.40
CA VAL A 88 -2.15 -16.27 5.31
C VAL A 88 -2.45 -15.29 4.17
N ILE A 89 -3.73 -15.11 3.82
CA ILE A 89 -4.15 -14.14 2.79
C ILE A 89 -3.79 -12.71 3.20
N THR A 90 -4.06 -12.32 4.46
CA THR A 90 -3.70 -10.99 4.98
C THR A 90 -2.19 -10.78 4.98
N GLY A 91 -1.41 -11.78 5.43
CA GLY A 91 0.06 -11.72 5.42
C GLY A 91 0.62 -11.56 4.00
N LEU A 92 0.12 -12.35 3.04
CA LEU A 92 0.50 -12.24 1.63
C LEU A 92 0.13 -10.87 1.04
N SER A 93 -1.06 -10.37 1.37
CA SER A 93 -1.51 -9.03 0.95
C SER A 93 -0.56 -7.95 1.46
N GLN A 94 -0.14 -8.00 2.73
CA GLN A 94 0.80 -7.04 3.30
C GLN A 94 2.16 -7.04 2.57
N LEU A 95 2.69 -8.23 2.23
CA LEU A 95 3.93 -8.35 1.45
C LEU A 95 3.79 -7.74 0.05
N LEU A 96 2.65 -7.95 -0.61
CA LEU A 96 2.36 -7.34 -1.90
C LEU A 96 2.22 -5.82 -1.79
N ILE A 97 1.58 -5.30 -0.75
CA ILE A 97 1.45 -3.86 -0.48
C ILE A 97 2.82 -3.21 -0.28
N MET A 98 3.69 -3.85 0.49
CA MET A 98 5.10 -3.44 0.63
C MET A 98 5.80 -3.43 -0.73
N PHE A 99 5.64 -4.50 -1.52
CA PHE A 99 6.23 -4.62 -2.85
C PHE A 99 5.72 -3.54 -3.82
N ILE A 100 4.43 -3.20 -3.79
CA ILE A 100 3.85 -2.09 -4.58
C ILE A 100 4.51 -0.78 -4.19
N GLY A 101 4.58 -0.46 -2.90
CA GLY A 101 5.18 0.79 -2.40
C GLY A 101 6.64 0.96 -2.82
N VAL A 102 7.45 -0.10 -2.68
CA VAL A 102 8.88 -0.09 -3.09
C VAL A 102 9.05 0.12 -4.59
N ASN A 103 8.22 -0.53 -5.41
CA ASN A 103 8.26 -0.39 -6.85
C ASN A 103 7.73 0.96 -7.33
N LEU A 104 6.72 1.53 -6.68
CA LEU A 104 6.26 2.90 -6.94
C LEU A 104 7.36 3.91 -6.65
N LEU A 105 8.00 3.82 -5.48
CA LEU A 105 9.11 4.71 -5.12
C LEU A 105 10.27 4.59 -6.11
N SER A 106 10.62 3.37 -6.53
CA SER A 106 11.66 3.14 -7.56
C SER A 106 11.28 3.75 -8.90
N GLY A 107 10.05 3.53 -9.36
CA GLY A 107 9.57 4.08 -10.62
C GLY A 107 9.51 5.61 -10.61
N PHE A 108 9.13 6.24 -9.49
CA PHE A 108 9.16 7.70 -9.34
C PHE A 108 10.57 8.26 -9.25
N ALA A 109 11.49 7.58 -8.57
CA ALA A 109 12.90 7.97 -8.54
C ALA A 109 13.53 7.93 -9.94
N GLU A 110 13.19 6.92 -10.74
CA GLU A 110 13.61 6.80 -12.15
C GLU A 110 13.00 7.91 -13.02
N LEU A 111 11.70 8.18 -12.88
CA LEU A 111 11.00 9.26 -13.59
C LEU A 111 11.57 10.65 -13.32
N LEU A 112 12.02 10.89 -12.09
CA LEU A 112 12.56 12.17 -11.65
C LEU A 112 14.08 12.22 -11.70
N LYS A 113 14.73 11.27 -12.38
CA LYS A 113 16.19 11.25 -12.54
C LYS A 113 16.67 12.58 -13.12
N GLY A 114 17.58 13.25 -12.40
CA GLY A 114 18.03 14.62 -12.71
C GLY A 114 17.48 15.70 -11.76
N LYS A 115 16.50 15.39 -10.91
CA LYS A 115 16.03 16.26 -9.81
C LYS A 115 16.56 15.74 -8.47
N SER A 116 17.83 16.03 -8.20
CA SER A 116 18.62 15.40 -7.12
C SER A 116 17.93 15.35 -5.76
N ASP A 117 17.36 16.47 -5.25
CA ASP A 117 16.73 16.50 -3.91
C ASP A 117 15.54 15.53 -3.78
N VAL A 118 14.67 15.44 -4.79
CA VAL A 118 13.46 14.61 -4.70
C VAL A 118 13.80 13.14 -4.90
N THR A 119 14.67 12.84 -5.87
CA THR A 119 15.13 11.47 -6.14
C THR A 119 15.88 10.89 -4.94
N GLU A 120 16.76 11.65 -4.31
CA GLU A 120 17.49 11.20 -3.10
C GLU A 120 16.52 10.91 -1.95
N ARG A 121 15.52 11.77 -1.73
CA ARG A 121 14.48 11.55 -0.70
C ARG A 121 13.67 10.29 -0.96
N LEU A 122 13.27 10.03 -2.21
CA LEU A 122 12.53 8.83 -2.58
C LEU A 122 13.36 7.57 -2.33
N GLU A 123 14.63 7.55 -2.73
CA GLU A 123 15.53 6.42 -2.53
C GLU A 123 15.81 6.15 -1.04
N LYS A 124 16.09 7.20 -0.26
CA LYS A 124 16.28 7.09 1.18
C LYS A 124 15.02 6.55 1.86
N PHE A 125 13.86 7.11 1.53
CA PHE A 125 12.59 6.66 2.10
C PHE A 125 12.26 5.24 1.69
N LYS A 126 12.51 4.83 0.44
CA LYS A 126 12.30 3.46 -0.03
C LYS A 126 13.04 2.44 0.83
N LYS A 127 14.32 2.69 1.13
CA LYS A 127 15.12 1.81 1.99
C LYS A 127 14.53 1.74 3.41
N THR A 128 14.18 2.87 4.00
CA THR A 128 13.57 2.91 5.34
C THR A 128 12.20 2.21 5.36
N TYR A 129 11.35 2.47 4.37
CA TYR A 129 10.04 1.85 4.21
C TYR A 129 10.15 0.33 4.11
N LEU A 130 11.07 -0.18 3.28
CA LEU A 130 11.31 -1.62 3.16
C LEU A 130 11.71 -2.24 4.51
N ILE A 131 12.66 -1.63 5.23
CA ILE A 131 13.12 -2.13 6.54
C ILE A 131 11.96 -2.15 7.53
N VAL A 132 11.23 -1.03 7.67
CA VAL A 132 10.12 -0.90 8.62
C VAL A 132 9.01 -1.90 8.29
N GLN A 133 8.59 -1.99 7.03
CA GLN A 133 7.54 -2.93 6.64
C GLN A 133 7.94 -4.39 6.80
N THR A 134 9.23 -4.71 6.60
CA THR A 134 9.77 -6.04 6.89
C THR A 134 9.68 -6.35 8.37
N VAL A 135 10.14 -5.43 9.23
CA VAL A 135 10.08 -5.58 10.70
C VAL A 135 8.64 -5.74 11.17
N VAL A 136 7.72 -4.93 10.66
CA VAL A 136 6.29 -5.01 11.00
C VAL A 136 5.70 -6.35 10.55
N SER A 137 6.01 -6.81 9.34
CA SER A 137 5.53 -8.09 8.82
C SER A 137 6.00 -9.27 9.67
N PHE A 138 7.29 -9.30 10.05
CA PHE A 138 7.82 -10.32 10.96
C PHE A 138 7.25 -10.19 12.37
N GLY A 139 7.06 -8.98 12.88
CA GLY A 139 6.42 -8.73 14.17
C GLY A 139 5.00 -9.29 14.22
N LEU A 140 4.20 -9.09 13.16
CA LEU A 140 2.85 -9.64 13.07
C LEU A 140 2.86 -11.18 13.02
N LEU A 141 3.82 -11.79 12.32
CA LEU A 141 3.98 -13.25 12.32
C LEU A 141 4.40 -13.79 13.69
N ALA A 142 5.24 -13.05 14.44
CA ALA A 142 5.69 -13.46 15.76
C ALA A 142 4.54 -13.56 16.78
N ARG A 143 3.41 -12.88 16.54
CA ARG A 143 2.17 -13.04 17.33
C ARG A 143 1.71 -14.50 17.44
N PHE A 144 1.96 -15.33 16.43
CA PHE A 144 1.57 -16.75 16.45
C PHE A 144 2.48 -17.61 17.31
N VAL A 145 3.66 -17.11 17.69
CA VAL A 145 4.68 -17.85 18.43
C VAL A 145 4.81 -17.35 19.87
N ILE A 146 4.59 -16.05 20.09
CA ILE A 146 4.89 -15.36 21.35
C ILE A 146 3.61 -15.04 22.14
N PHE A 147 3.70 -15.15 23.47
CA PHE A 147 2.63 -14.90 24.45
C PHE A 147 2.03 -13.47 24.39
N ASP A 148 0.80 -13.35 24.90
CA ASP A 148 -0.06 -12.15 24.92
C ASP A 148 0.61 -10.86 25.45
N GLU A 149 1.69 -10.97 26.22
CA GLU A 149 2.43 -9.85 26.82
C GLU A 149 3.01 -8.86 25.80
N TRP A 150 3.16 -9.26 24.53
CA TRP A 150 3.73 -8.44 23.46
C TRP A 150 2.72 -7.58 22.71
N LEU A 151 1.45 -7.58 23.12
CA LEU A 151 0.39 -6.84 22.46
C LEU A 151 0.72 -5.35 22.29
N PHE A 152 1.28 -4.71 23.32
CA PHE A 152 1.64 -3.28 23.26
C PHE A 152 2.69 -3.00 22.18
N LEU A 153 3.70 -3.86 22.03
CA LEU A 153 4.71 -3.71 20.98
C LEU A 153 4.10 -3.88 19.59
N LEU A 154 3.21 -4.86 19.41
CA LEU A 154 2.52 -5.07 18.13
C LEU A 154 1.66 -3.86 17.75
N VAL A 155 0.92 -3.29 18.70
CA VAL A 155 0.14 -2.06 18.48
C VAL A 155 1.07 -0.91 18.07
N ALA A 156 2.21 -0.73 18.74
CA ALA A 156 3.18 0.29 18.38
C ALA A 156 3.74 0.09 16.96
N LEU A 157 4.06 -1.14 16.56
CA LEU A 157 4.53 -1.47 15.21
C LEU A 157 3.48 -1.17 14.14
N VAL A 158 2.20 -1.49 14.40
CA VAL A 158 1.10 -1.18 13.48
C VAL A 158 0.93 0.33 13.31
N ILE A 159 1.00 1.11 14.40
CA ILE A 159 0.95 2.58 14.34
C ILE A 159 2.12 3.12 13.50
N ILE A 160 3.33 2.59 13.70
CA ILE A 160 4.51 2.99 12.92
C ILE A 160 4.28 2.68 11.42
N ALA A 161 3.83 1.47 11.06
CA ALA A 161 3.52 1.13 9.67
C ALA A 161 2.48 2.09 9.07
N TRP A 162 1.42 2.40 9.82
CA TRP A 162 0.37 3.31 9.40
C TRP A 162 0.89 4.73 9.13
N LEU A 163 1.75 5.26 10.01
CA LEU A 163 2.42 6.56 9.80
C LEU A 163 3.31 6.55 8.55
N PHE A 164 4.01 5.45 8.28
CA PHE A 164 4.82 5.31 7.06
C PHE A 164 3.95 5.31 5.79
N HIS A 165 2.77 4.69 5.85
CA HIS A 165 1.80 4.73 4.75
C HIS A 165 1.23 6.13 4.52
N ILE A 166 0.95 6.88 5.59
CA ILE A 166 0.58 8.30 5.48
C ILE A 166 1.71 9.12 4.84
N TYR A 167 2.95 8.93 5.30
CA TYR A 167 4.09 9.63 4.73
C TYR A 167 4.33 9.27 3.25
N LEU A 168 4.07 8.02 2.85
CA LEU A 168 4.09 7.60 1.45
C LEU A 168 3.09 8.41 0.59
N ILE A 169 1.87 8.64 1.09
CA ILE A 169 0.88 9.50 0.42
C ILE A 169 1.42 10.92 0.24
N PHE A 170 2.02 11.51 1.28
CA PHE A 170 2.62 12.85 1.19
C PHE A 170 3.73 12.91 0.15
N LEU A 171 4.57 11.86 0.05
CA LEU A 171 5.58 11.76 -1.00
C LEU A 171 4.97 11.69 -2.39
N PHE A 172 3.91 10.92 -2.60
CA PHE A 172 3.21 10.88 -3.90
C PHE A 172 2.62 12.24 -4.26
N ASN A 173 2.07 12.97 -3.29
CA ASN A 173 1.61 14.33 -3.53
C ASN A 173 2.77 15.27 -3.90
N ARG A 174 3.92 15.15 -3.24
CA ARG A 174 5.12 15.92 -3.62
C ARG A 174 5.61 15.59 -5.02
N VAL A 175 5.66 14.31 -5.39
CA VAL A 175 6.02 13.87 -6.76
C VAL A 175 5.06 14.47 -7.79
N LYS A 176 3.75 14.46 -7.51
CA LYS A 176 2.74 15.11 -8.37
C LYS A 176 3.02 16.60 -8.57
N HIS A 177 3.40 17.34 -7.53
CA HIS A 177 3.75 18.76 -7.63
C HIS A 177 4.99 18.98 -8.50
N VAL A 178 6.06 18.24 -8.25
CA VAL A 178 7.31 18.33 -9.04
C VAL A 178 7.04 17.98 -10.51
N PHE A 179 6.23 16.96 -10.77
CA PHE A 179 5.86 16.59 -12.13
C PHE A 179 5.03 17.68 -12.84
N LYS A 180 4.19 18.41 -12.10
CA LYS A 180 3.44 19.55 -12.66
C LYS A 180 4.37 20.73 -13.03
N GLU A 181 5.40 20.99 -12.21
CA GLU A 181 6.39 22.03 -12.48
C GLU A 181 7.28 21.69 -13.68
N VAL A 182 7.67 20.41 -13.81
CA VAL A 182 8.51 19.92 -14.91
C VAL A 182 7.71 19.71 -16.20
N GLY A 183 6.44 19.31 -16.09
CA GLY A 183 5.53 18.99 -17.20
C GLY A 183 5.09 20.18 -18.07
N HIS A 184 5.72 21.35 -17.92
CA HIS A 184 5.73 22.41 -18.94
C HIS A 184 6.88 22.24 -19.96
N ILE A 185 7.70 21.21 -19.84
CA ILE A 185 8.77 20.88 -20.80
C ILE A 185 8.33 19.62 -21.60
N SER A 186 7.66 19.90 -22.72
CA SER A 186 7.34 19.10 -23.92
C SER A 186 6.93 17.60 -23.82
N PRO A 187 5.80 17.19 -24.43
CA PRO A 187 5.39 15.81 -24.65
C PRO A 187 6.05 15.13 -25.87
N GLU A 188 7.33 15.44 -26.15
CA GLU A 188 8.09 14.83 -27.24
C GLU A 188 9.40 14.24 -26.71
N ALA A 189 9.35 12.98 -26.28
CA ALA A 189 10.48 12.08 -26.18
C ALA A 189 10.00 10.63 -26.29
#